data_AF-A0AAD5ZQ45-F1
#
_entry.id   AF-A0AAD5ZQ45-F1
#
_cell.length_a   1.000
_cell.length_b   1.000
_cell.length_c   1.000
_cell.angle_alpha   90.00
_cell.angle_beta   90.00
_cell.angle_gamma   90.00
#
_symmetry.space_group_name_H-M   'P 1'
#
loop_
_entity.id
_entity.type
_entity.pdbx_description
1 polymer ?
#
loop_
_entity_poly.entity_id
_entity_poly.type
_entity_poly.pdbx_seq_one_letter_code
_entity_poly.pdbx_strand_id
1 'polypeptide(L)'
;MHALRPILIAAGAATVCSLCAFWAVRSDPARLVFEILFKRREPRCGCACCCGKGEGERWNGEMGSEAMDVEVKEGASMMEQLVPEITTHALSYLDYTSLCRLSMTNSAMRRAANDDGAWKALYKKDFTTEQFNVNPRNGWKAYYAATRAVINVNAEFYNIIRERSLPLMSRFWLNAEYVKCVHSSGELFSGYNAVMDSWALAFNWGQGAGGGQAVSFQLQDVRARVLSDMAWLTFKAYPDVDAGPFHVTNVYEFQNGRWYMVHHHSSPILMDGAPNQFNFLG
;
A
#
# COMPACT_ATOMS: atom_id res chain seq x y z
N MET A 1 -23.98 -4.70 69.63
CA MET A 1 -22.58 -4.56 69.16
C MET A 1 -22.25 -5.73 68.24
N HIS A 2 -22.55 -5.63 66.94
CA HIS A 2 -22.04 -6.49 65.85
C HIS A 2 -22.76 -6.07 64.55
N ALA A 3 -22.31 -4.96 63.93
CA ALA A 3 -22.69 -4.60 62.55
C ALA A 3 -21.93 -3.33 62.14
N LEU A 4 -20.61 -3.37 61.98
CA LEU A 4 -19.84 -2.22 61.46
C LEU A 4 -18.45 -2.60 60.91
N ARG A 5 -18.21 -3.88 60.58
CA ARG A 5 -16.90 -4.35 60.10
C ARG A 5 -16.78 -4.78 58.62
N PRO A 6 -17.82 -4.95 57.78
CA PRO A 6 -17.59 -5.29 56.36
C PRO A 6 -17.61 -4.09 55.39
N ILE A 7 -18.00 -2.88 55.81
CA ILE A 7 -18.14 -1.74 54.88
C ILE A 7 -16.83 -0.95 54.68
N LEU A 8 -15.88 -1.02 55.62
CA LEU A 8 -14.61 -0.27 55.54
C LEU A 8 -13.53 -0.94 54.67
N ILE A 9 -13.68 -2.22 54.30
CA ILE A 9 -12.70 -2.92 53.46
C ILE A 9 -13.01 -2.74 51.96
N ALA A 10 -14.30 -2.56 51.60
CA ALA A 10 -14.70 -2.34 50.20
C ALA A 10 -14.41 -0.91 49.69
N ALA A 11 -14.36 0.09 50.57
CA ALA A 11 -14.04 1.48 50.19
C ALA A 11 -12.54 1.76 50.02
N GLY A 12 -11.67 0.95 50.64
CA GLY A 12 -10.21 1.07 50.51
C GLY A 12 -9.66 0.48 49.19
N ALA A 13 -10.30 -0.55 48.63
CA ALA A 13 -9.85 -1.18 47.39
C ALA A 13 -10.17 -0.35 46.14
N ALA A 14 -11.28 0.40 46.14
CA ALA A 14 -11.68 1.23 45.00
C ALA A 14 -10.80 2.49 44.83
N THR A 15 -10.28 3.05 45.92
CA THR A 15 -9.43 4.26 45.88
C THR A 15 -7.99 3.95 45.47
N VAL A 16 -7.47 2.75 45.78
CA VAL A 16 -6.15 2.29 45.30
C VAL A 16 -6.18 1.98 43.80
N CYS A 17 -7.26 1.39 43.28
CA CYS A 17 -7.40 1.13 41.84
C CYS A 17 -7.46 2.40 40.98
N SER A 18 -8.07 3.49 41.47
CA SER A 18 -8.13 4.77 40.72
C SER A 18 -6.81 5.55 40.75
N LEU A 19 -6.00 5.44 41.82
CA LEU A 19 -4.69 6.10 41.89
C LEU A 19 -3.61 5.38 41.06
N CYS A 20 -3.67 4.05 40.93
CA CYS A 20 -2.79 3.31 40.01
C CYS A 20 -3.08 3.63 38.53
N ALA A 21 -4.35 3.90 38.18
CA ALA A 21 -4.72 4.30 36.82
C ALA A 21 -4.18 5.69 36.44
N PHE A 22 -4.07 6.63 37.40
CA PHE A 22 -3.51 7.96 37.14
C PHE A 22 -1.98 8.00 37.07
N TRP A 23 -1.27 7.08 37.74
CA TRP A 23 0.19 6.95 37.63
C TRP A 23 0.63 6.21 36.36
N ALA A 24 -0.17 5.27 35.86
CA ALA A 24 0.07 4.55 34.60
C ALA A 24 -0.19 5.39 33.34
N VAL A 25 -0.98 6.47 33.42
CA VAL A 25 -1.27 7.37 32.30
C VAL A 25 -0.22 8.49 32.15
N ARG A 26 0.64 8.72 33.16
CA ARG A 26 1.56 9.86 33.17
C ARG A 26 3.06 9.54 33.08
N SER A 27 3.42 8.27 32.99
CA SER A 27 4.82 7.85 32.92
C SER A 27 5.01 6.85 31.79
N ASP A 28 5.09 7.32 30.55
CA ASP A 28 5.43 6.48 29.40
C ASP A 28 6.93 6.60 29.07
N PRO A 29 7.79 5.69 29.57
CA PRO A 29 9.20 5.63 29.18
C PRO A 29 9.38 5.23 27.71
N ALA A 30 8.36 4.67 27.04
CA ALA A 30 8.46 4.26 25.64
C ALA A 30 8.56 5.46 24.69
N ARG A 31 7.98 6.61 25.03
CA ARG A 31 8.03 7.83 24.20
C ARG A 31 9.42 8.45 24.14
N LEU A 32 10.18 8.42 25.25
CA LEU A 32 11.55 8.92 25.31
C LEU A 32 12.55 7.94 24.67
N VAL A 33 12.30 6.63 24.81
CA VAL A 33 13.10 5.58 24.17
C VAL A 33 12.87 5.56 22.65
N PHE A 34 11.66 5.87 22.17
CA PHE A 34 11.37 6.01 20.74
C PHE A 34 12.12 7.20 20.11
N GLU A 35 12.23 8.35 20.79
CA GLU A 35 12.98 9.50 20.27
C GLU A 35 14.51 9.27 20.28
N ILE A 36 15.05 8.56 21.26
CA ILE A 36 16.49 8.34 21.40
C ILE A 36 16.99 7.22 20.47
N LEU A 37 16.18 6.19 20.18
CA LEU A 37 16.58 5.06 19.31
C LEU A 37 16.23 5.26 17.82
N PHE A 38 15.23 6.06 17.47
CA PHE A 38 14.80 6.26 16.07
C PHE A 38 15.15 7.63 15.50
N LYS A 39 16.37 8.13 15.77
CA LYS A 39 16.96 9.20 14.98
C LYS A 39 17.32 8.65 13.58
N ARG A 40 16.31 8.53 12.71
CA ARG A 40 16.46 8.10 11.32
C ARG A 40 17.43 9.05 10.61
N ARG A 41 18.61 8.54 10.25
CA ARG A 41 19.43 9.13 9.19
C ARG A 41 18.60 9.08 7.91
N GLU A 42 18.53 10.20 7.19
CA GLU A 42 17.89 10.26 5.87
C GLU A 42 18.42 9.15 4.95
N PRO A 43 17.57 8.31 4.35
CA PRO A 43 18.01 7.38 3.33
C PRO A 43 18.35 8.16 2.05
N ARG A 44 19.60 8.09 1.61
CA ARG A 44 20.00 8.53 0.28
C ARG A 44 19.39 7.57 -0.75
N CYS A 45 18.44 8.03 -1.58
CA CYS A 45 18.01 7.27 -2.75
C CYS A 45 19.18 7.13 -3.72
N GLY A 46 19.49 5.91 -4.17
CA GLY A 46 20.38 5.63 -5.29
C GLY A 46 19.70 5.84 -6.66
N CYS A 47 18.67 6.69 -6.72
CA CYS A 47 17.92 7.00 -7.93
C CYS A 47 18.12 8.48 -8.30
N ALA A 48 18.60 8.75 -9.51
CA ALA A 48 18.90 10.10 -9.97
C ALA A 48 17.66 10.99 -10.26
N CYS A 49 16.44 10.56 -9.90
CA CYS A 49 15.20 11.22 -10.36
C CYS A 49 14.29 11.78 -9.26
N CYS A 50 14.58 11.62 -7.95
CA CYS A 50 13.58 11.89 -6.90
C CYS A 50 13.98 12.87 -5.78
N CYS A 51 15.12 13.57 -5.82
CA CYS A 51 15.51 14.45 -4.71
C CYS A 51 15.72 15.90 -5.16
N GLY A 52 14.68 16.73 -5.07
CA GLY A 52 14.81 18.17 -4.90
C GLY A 52 14.64 18.50 -3.42
N LYS A 53 15.73 18.84 -2.72
CA LYS A 53 15.68 19.39 -1.36
C LYS A 53 15.44 20.90 -1.45
N GLY A 54 14.40 21.40 -0.78
CA GLY A 54 14.24 22.81 -0.45
C GLY A 54 14.48 23.01 1.05
N GLU A 55 15.53 23.74 1.39
CA GLU A 55 15.70 24.46 2.66
C GLU A 55 14.67 25.63 2.63
N GLY A 56 13.91 26.05 3.64
CA GLY A 56 13.79 25.78 5.06
C GLY A 56 13.59 27.13 5.75
N GLU A 57 12.37 27.50 6.17
CA GLU A 57 12.17 28.57 7.16
C GLU A 57 10.98 28.28 8.09
N ARG A 58 11.22 28.53 9.37
CA ARG A 58 10.35 28.32 10.53
C ARG A 58 9.72 29.65 10.90
N TRP A 59 8.39 29.72 10.96
CA TRP A 59 7.68 30.87 11.54
C TRP A 59 6.70 30.40 12.62
N ASN A 60 6.84 30.99 13.82
CA ASN A 60 5.93 30.86 14.95
C ASN A 60 4.80 31.89 14.79
N GLY A 61 3.56 31.47 15.09
CA GLY A 61 2.43 32.22 15.66
C GLY A 61 2.02 33.56 15.05
N GLU A 62 0.81 33.63 14.49
CA GLU A 62 -0.38 34.24 15.14
C GLU A 62 -1.59 34.21 14.19
N MET A 63 -2.78 34.18 14.80
CA MET A 63 -4.08 34.00 14.16
C MET A 63 -4.57 35.35 13.62
N GLY A 64 -4.69 35.50 12.31
CA GLY A 64 -5.21 36.72 11.68
C GLY A 64 -5.63 36.47 10.22
N SER A 65 -6.89 36.77 9.93
CA SER A 65 -7.62 36.79 8.65
C SER A 65 -6.86 36.41 7.37
N GLU A 66 -7.34 35.37 6.68
CA GLU A 66 -6.97 35.00 5.31
C GLU A 66 -7.25 36.16 4.33
N ALA A 67 -6.21 36.97 4.06
CA ALA A 67 -6.09 37.67 2.80
C ALA A 67 -5.50 36.69 1.79
N MET A 68 -6.21 36.47 0.68
CA MET A 68 -5.75 35.69 -0.45
C MET A 68 -4.66 36.52 -1.15
N ASP A 69 -3.40 36.33 -0.78
CA ASP A 69 -2.26 36.90 -1.50
C ASP A 69 -2.16 36.21 -2.86
N VAL A 70 -2.86 36.78 -3.85
CA VAL A 70 -2.57 36.55 -5.26
C VAL A 70 -1.29 37.32 -5.56
N GLU A 71 -0.17 36.61 -5.61
CA GLU A 71 1.06 37.13 -6.19
C GLU A 71 0.81 37.32 -7.71
N VAL A 72 0.19 38.44 -8.07
CA VAL A 72 0.00 38.86 -9.46
C VAL A 72 1.40 39.11 -10.02
N LYS A 73 1.87 38.22 -10.90
CA LYS A 73 2.99 38.54 -11.79
C LYS A 73 2.54 39.66 -12.74
N GLU A 74 2.67 40.90 -12.29
CA GLU A 74 2.51 42.08 -13.14
C GLU A 74 3.49 41.96 -14.31
N GLY A 75 2.96 41.68 -15.51
CA GLY A 75 3.73 41.64 -16.76
C GLY A 75 3.55 40.41 -17.65
N ALA A 76 2.83 39.37 -17.22
CA ALA A 76 2.62 38.19 -18.08
C ALA A 76 1.54 38.45 -19.14
N SER A 77 1.86 38.19 -20.42
CA SER A 77 0.90 38.23 -21.52
C SER A 77 -0.23 37.22 -21.30
N MET A 78 -1.44 37.49 -21.82
CA MET A 78 -2.57 36.54 -21.81
C MET A 78 -2.16 35.15 -22.35
N MET A 79 -1.22 35.09 -23.30
CA MET A 79 -0.71 33.81 -23.79
C MET A 79 0.23 33.13 -22.78
N GLU A 80 1.05 33.88 -22.05
CA GLU A 80 1.94 33.31 -21.01
C GLU A 80 1.15 32.75 -19.82
N GLN A 81 -0.04 33.29 -19.56
CA GLN A 81 -0.97 32.77 -18.54
C GLN A 81 -1.63 31.45 -18.96
N LEU A 82 -1.88 31.22 -20.26
CA LEU A 82 -2.50 29.98 -20.78
C LEU A 82 -1.50 28.86 -21.07
N VAL A 83 -0.22 29.19 -21.26
CA VAL A 83 0.85 28.21 -21.55
C VAL A 83 0.88 27.04 -20.54
N PRO A 84 0.76 27.24 -19.20
CA PRO A 84 0.78 26.14 -18.23
C PRO A 84 -0.37 25.14 -18.44
N GLU A 85 -1.58 25.63 -18.71
CA GLU A 85 -2.77 24.78 -18.91
C GLU A 85 -2.68 24.00 -20.22
N ILE A 86 -2.28 24.67 -21.31
CA ILE A 86 -2.05 24.05 -22.62
C ILE A 86 -0.93 23.00 -22.52
N THR A 87 0.15 23.32 -21.81
CA THR A 87 1.27 22.39 -21.58
C THR A 87 0.79 21.17 -20.81
N THR A 88 0.06 21.35 -19.71
CA THR A 88 -0.50 20.26 -18.90
C THR A 88 -1.43 19.37 -19.73
N HIS A 89 -2.29 19.99 -20.54
CA HIS A 89 -3.18 19.26 -21.44
C HIS A 89 -2.40 18.45 -22.47
N ALA A 90 -1.41 19.04 -23.15
CA ALA A 90 -0.56 18.33 -24.11
C ALA A 90 0.21 17.16 -23.46
N LEU A 91 0.76 17.37 -22.26
CA LEU A 91 1.49 16.35 -21.52
C LEU A 91 0.60 15.20 -21.03
N SER A 92 -0.69 15.44 -20.80
CA SER A 92 -1.64 14.41 -20.34
C SER A 92 -1.83 13.25 -21.33
N TYR A 93 -1.56 13.48 -22.61
CA TYR A 93 -1.63 12.46 -23.66
C TYR A 93 -0.44 11.50 -23.66
N LEU A 94 0.67 11.89 -23.06
CA LEU A 94 1.87 11.09 -23.05
C LEU A 94 1.72 9.85 -22.17
N ASP A 95 2.47 8.80 -22.51
CA ASP A 95 2.62 7.64 -21.66
C ASP A 95 3.68 7.88 -20.57
N TYR A 96 3.71 6.99 -19.58
CA TYR A 96 4.70 7.01 -18.49
C TYR A 96 6.13 7.16 -19.01
N THR A 97 6.48 6.41 -20.05
CA THR A 97 7.83 6.37 -20.61
C THR A 97 8.22 7.72 -21.22
N SER A 98 7.31 8.33 -21.98
CA SER A 98 7.52 9.61 -22.65
C SER A 98 7.63 10.74 -21.63
N LEU A 99 6.78 10.77 -20.60
CA LEU A 99 6.91 11.75 -19.50
C LEU A 99 8.24 11.60 -18.76
N CYS A 100 8.67 10.36 -18.47
CA CYS A 100 9.97 10.12 -17.85
C CYS A 100 11.12 10.60 -18.74
N ARG A 101 11.09 10.29 -20.05
CA ARG A 101 12.11 10.73 -21.01
C ARG A 101 12.17 12.24 -21.12
N LEU A 102 11.03 12.92 -21.23
CA LEU A 102 10.96 14.38 -21.26
C LEU A 102 11.57 14.99 -20.00
N SER A 103 11.33 14.39 -18.83
CA SER A 103 11.88 14.90 -17.56
C SER A 103 13.42 14.88 -17.49
N MET A 104 14.06 14.11 -18.37
CA MET A 104 15.50 13.93 -18.46
C MET A 104 16.18 14.83 -19.50
N THR A 105 15.43 15.62 -20.28
CA THR A 105 15.98 16.37 -21.42
C THR A 105 16.67 17.68 -21.03
N ASN A 106 15.93 18.68 -20.55
CA ASN A 106 16.44 19.97 -20.09
C ASN A 106 15.63 20.48 -18.88
N SER A 107 16.06 21.58 -18.27
CA SER A 107 15.43 22.11 -17.04
C SER A 107 13.98 22.54 -17.23
N ALA A 108 13.62 23.12 -18.38
CA ALA A 108 12.27 23.55 -18.69
C ALA A 108 11.33 22.35 -18.88
N MET A 109 11.74 21.38 -19.69
CA MET A 109 11.01 20.13 -19.90
C MET A 109 10.93 19.29 -18.63
N ARG A 110 11.96 19.32 -17.79
CA ARG A 110 11.93 18.70 -16.45
C ARG A 110 10.84 19.31 -15.58
N ARG A 111 10.71 20.63 -15.54
CA ARG A 111 9.63 21.27 -14.78
C ARG A 111 8.26 20.88 -15.33
N ALA A 112 8.08 21.00 -16.65
CA ALA A 112 6.82 20.67 -17.31
C ALA A 112 6.42 19.20 -17.11
N ALA A 113 7.33 18.24 -17.33
CA ALA A 113 7.06 16.81 -17.16
C ALA A 113 6.89 16.37 -15.69
N ASN A 114 7.27 17.22 -14.73
CA ASN A 114 7.03 16.99 -13.30
C ASN A 114 5.81 17.77 -12.78
N ASP A 115 5.05 18.41 -13.67
CA ASP A 115 3.76 19.01 -13.33
C ASP A 115 2.79 17.95 -12.79
N ASP A 116 2.20 18.24 -11.64
CA ASP A 116 1.36 17.30 -10.90
C ASP A 116 0.05 16.98 -11.65
N GLY A 117 -0.46 17.93 -12.44
CA GLY A 117 -1.66 17.77 -13.27
C GLY A 117 -1.47 16.72 -14.37
N ALA A 118 -0.31 16.71 -15.02
CA ALA A 118 0.02 15.69 -16.03
C ALA A 118 0.03 14.27 -15.43
N TRP A 119 0.62 14.10 -14.24
CA TRP A 119 0.64 12.80 -13.54
C TRP A 119 -0.74 12.39 -13.02
N LYS A 120 -1.56 13.34 -12.57
CA LYS A 120 -2.96 13.08 -12.19
C LYS A 120 -3.79 12.58 -13.36
N ALA A 121 -3.64 13.20 -14.53
CA ALA A 121 -4.34 12.79 -15.74
C ALA A 121 -3.88 11.40 -16.21
N LEU A 122 -2.57 11.16 -16.22
CA LEU A 122 -2.00 9.85 -16.54
C LEU A 122 -2.49 8.77 -15.57
N TYR A 123 -2.55 9.05 -14.27
CA TYR A 123 -3.08 8.13 -13.27
C TYR A 123 -4.52 7.71 -13.56
N LYS A 124 -5.39 8.69 -13.85
CA LYS A 124 -6.81 8.43 -14.16
C LYS A 124 -6.97 7.59 -15.44
N LYS A 125 -6.09 7.82 -16.43
CA LYS A 125 -6.04 7.05 -17.68
C LYS A 125 -5.66 5.59 -17.42
N ASP A 126 -4.63 5.35 -16.62
CA ASP A 126 -4.00 4.03 -16.52
C ASP A 126 -4.62 3.12 -15.44
N PHE A 127 -5.24 3.67 -14.38
CA PHE A 127 -5.67 2.88 -13.20
C PHE A 127 -7.17 2.95 -12.84
N THR A 128 -7.99 3.68 -13.60
CA THR A 128 -9.47 3.77 -13.47
C THR A 128 -10.03 4.49 -12.22
N THR A 129 -11.37 4.52 -12.12
CA THR A 129 -12.20 5.68 -11.76
C THR A 129 -12.62 5.81 -10.30
N GLU A 130 -12.53 4.77 -9.47
CA GLU A 130 -13.07 4.81 -8.09
C GLU A 130 -12.29 5.74 -7.13
N GLN A 131 -11.31 6.50 -7.63
CA GLN A 131 -10.30 7.24 -6.86
C GLN A 131 -10.50 8.76 -6.85
N PHE A 132 -11.75 9.23 -6.91
CA PHE A 132 -12.04 10.66 -7.05
C PHE A 132 -11.50 11.54 -5.90
N ASN A 133 -11.39 10.98 -4.69
CA ASN A 133 -11.02 11.71 -3.46
C ASN A 133 -9.59 11.44 -2.99
N VAL A 134 -8.72 10.91 -3.86
CA VAL A 134 -7.31 10.70 -3.49
C VAL A 134 -6.57 12.03 -3.55
N ASN A 135 -5.91 12.37 -2.44
CA ASN A 135 -4.98 13.49 -2.36
C ASN A 135 -3.60 12.97 -1.92
N PRO A 136 -2.69 12.66 -2.86
CA PRO A 136 -1.40 12.07 -2.50
C PRO A 136 -0.49 13.08 -1.81
N ARG A 137 -0.03 12.75 -0.60
CA ARG A 137 0.85 13.63 0.20
C ARG A 137 2.15 14.03 -0.49
N ASN A 138 2.67 13.16 -1.37
CA ASN A 138 3.94 13.34 -2.07
C ASN A 138 3.75 13.66 -3.58
N GLY A 139 2.54 14.11 -3.97
CA GLY A 139 2.19 14.40 -5.36
C GLY A 139 1.80 13.17 -6.19
N TRP A 140 1.14 13.40 -7.31
CA TRP A 140 0.64 12.39 -8.24
C TRP A 140 1.75 11.60 -8.93
N LYS A 141 2.92 12.20 -9.16
CA LYS A 141 4.07 11.47 -9.72
C LYS A 141 4.51 10.32 -8.81
N ALA A 142 4.71 10.60 -7.52
CA ALA A 142 5.09 9.59 -6.54
C ALA A 142 3.98 8.54 -6.38
N TYR A 143 2.72 8.98 -6.33
CA TYR A 143 1.57 8.08 -6.22
C TYR A 143 1.42 7.14 -7.43
N TYR A 144 1.60 7.67 -8.64
CA TYR A 144 1.63 6.89 -9.87
C TYR A 144 2.76 5.85 -9.84
N ALA A 145 3.97 6.27 -9.48
CA ALA A 145 5.12 5.38 -9.41
C ALA A 145 4.91 4.24 -8.39
N ALA A 146 4.38 4.55 -7.20
CA ALA A 146 4.06 3.56 -6.18
C ALA A 146 2.94 2.60 -6.63
N THR A 147 1.90 3.12 -7.28
CA THR A 147 0.78 2.32 -7.80
C THR A 147 1.27 1.36 -8.90
N ARG A 148 2.07 1.86 -9.84
CA ARG A 148 2.69 1.03 -10.87
C ARG A 148 3.61 -0.03 -10.28
N ALA A 149 4.40 0.33 -9.26
CA ALA A 149 5.29 -0.61 -8.58
C ALA A 149 4.53 -1.74 -7.90
N VAL A 150 3.46 -1.44 -7.15
CA VAL A 150 2.69 -2.49 -6.46
C VAL A 150 1.94 -3.40 -7.44
N ILE A 151 1.43 -2.88 -8.56
CA ILE A 151 0.83 -3.70 -9.62
C ILE A 151 1.85 -4.65 -10.23
N ASN A 152 3.07 -4.18 -10.48
CA ASN A 152 4.15 -5.04 -10.99
C ASN A 152 4.55 -6.13 -9.97
N VAL A 153 4.63 -5.77 -8.68
CA VAL A 153 4.88 -6.72 -7.58
C VAL A 153 3.76 -7.76 -7.50
N ASN A 154 2.50 -7.36 -7.69
CA ASN A 154 1.38 -8.30 -7.75
C ASN A 154 1.47 -9.24 -8.95
N ALA A 155 1.95 -8.78 -10.11
CA ALA A 155 2.22 -9.67 -11.25
C ALA A 155 3.36 -10.67 -10.95
N GLU A 156 4.41 -10.24 -10.24
CA GLU A 156 5.50 -11.10 -9.78
C GLU A 156 4.99 -12.22 -8.86
N PHE A 157 4.07 -11.93 -7.94
CA PHE A 157 3.43 -12.95 -7.09
C PHE A 157 2.83 -14.11 -7.91
N TYR A 158 2.07 -13.79 -8.96
CA TYR A 158 1.47 -14.81 -9.82
C TYR A 158 2.49 -15.55 -10.69
N ASN A 159 3.60 -14.90 -11.05
CA ASN A 159 4.73 -15.60 -11.68
C ASN A 159 5.38 -16.61 -10.72
N ILE A 160 5.55 -16.25 -9.45
CA ILE A 160 6.09 -17.16 -8.42
C ILE A 160 5.15 -18.36 -8.22
N ILE A 161 3.82 -18.14 -8.20
CA ILE A 161 2.82 -19.22 -8.12
C ILE A 161 2.94 -20.15 -9.33
N ARG A 162 2.98 -19.59 -10.54
CA ARG A 162 3.14 -20.35 -11.79
C ARG A 162 4.42 -21.21 -11.78
N GLU A 163 5.51 -20.67 -11.24
CA GLU A 163 6.81 -21.35 -11.12
C GLU A 163 6.91 -22.31 -9.95
N ARG A 164 5.96 -22.27 -9.01
CA ARG A 164 5.95 -23.05 -7.76
C ARG A 164 7.24 -22.91 -6.95
N SER A 165 7.84 -21.71 -6.97
CA SER A 165 9.13 -21.47 -6.34
C SER A 165 8.96 -21.04 -4.89
N LEU A 166 9.02 -22.01 -3.97
CA LEU A 166 8.99 -21.73 -2.53
C LEU A 166 10.10 -20.76 -2.07
N PRO A 167 11.35 -20.83 -2.59
CA PRO A 167 12.39 -19.84 -2.24
C PRO A 167 12.08 -18.41 -2.71
N LEU A 168 11.39 -18.24 -3.85
CA LEU A 168 10.93 -16.92 -4.29
C LEU A 168 9.75 -16.46 -3.43
N MET A 169 8.79 -17.33 -3.15
CA MET A 169 7.63 -17.04 -2.29
C MET A 169 8.06 -16.59 -0.89
N SER A 170 9.04 -17.29 -0.30
CA SER A 170 9.65 -16.93 0.97
C SER A 170 10.22 -15.50 0.99
N ARG A 171 10.90 -15.09 -0.07
CA ARG A 171 11.46 -13.73 -0.18
C ARG A 171 10.41 -12.67 -0.52
N PHE A 172 9.22 -13.08 -0.94
CA PHE A 172 8.13 -12.21 -1.37
C PHE A 172 7.26 -11.77 -0.19
N TRP A 173 7.03 -12.67 0.76
CA TRP A 173 6.33 -12.37 2.00
C TRP A 173 7.21 -11.63 3.00
N LEU A 174 6.60 -10.77 3.79
CA LEU A 174 7.27 -10.17 4.93
C LEU A 174 7.50 -11.24 6.02
N ASN A 175 8.73 -11.33 6.52
CA ASN A 175 9.04 -12.20 7.65
C ASN A 175 8.59 -11.55 8.97
N ALA A 176 7.30 -11.65 9.28
CA ALA A 176 6.68 -11.12 10.49
C ALA A 176 5.57 -12.04 11.01
N GLU A 177 5.25 -11.93 12.30
CA GLU A 177 4.20 -12.72 12.96
C GLU A 177 2.78 -12.30 12.57
N TYR A 178 2.62 -11.04 12.13
CA TYR A 178 1.29 -10.51 11.82
C TYR A 178 0.81 -10.84 10.40
N VAL A 179 1.63 -11.42 9.53
CA VAL A 179 1.18 -11.78 8.18
C VAL A 179 0.04 -12.81 8.21
N LYS A 180 -0.83 -12.77 7.20
CA LYS A 180 -2.04 -13.60 7.10
C LYS A 180 -2.23 -14.13 5.68
N CYS A 181 -2.51 -15.41 5.53
CA CYS A 181 -2.86 -16.00 4.24
C CYS A 181 -4.19 -16.75 4.37
N VAL A 182 -5.13 -16.48 3.47
CA VAL A 182 -6.37 -17.23 3.32
C VAL A 182 -6.39 -17.79 1.90
N HIS A 183 -6.17 -19.10 1.80
CA HIS A 183 -6.29 -19.82 0.53
C HIS A 183 -7.77 -20.01 0.17
N SER A 184 -8.03 -20.45 -1.06
CA SER A 184 -9.40 -20.67 -1.55
C SER A 184 -10.20 -21.75 -0.79
N SER A 185 -9.56 -22.50 0.13
CA SER A 185 -10.24 -23.37 1.12
C SER A 185 -11.07 -22.60 2.13
N GLY A 186 -10.73 -21.33 2.35
CA GLY A 186 -11.17 -20.59 3.53
C GLY A 186 -10.32 -20.85 4.78
N GLU A 187 -9.24 -21.64 4.69
CA GLU A 187 -8.33 -21.83 5.84
C GLU A 187 -7.45 -20.60 6.05
N LEU A 188 -7.31 -20.18 7.31
CA LEU A 188 -6.51 -19.04 7.72
C LEU A 188 -5.15 -19.48 8.31
N PHE A 189 -4.07 -19.01 7.68
CA PHE A 189 -2.71 -19.18 8.17
C PHE A 189 -2.19 -17.87 8.74
N SER A 190 -1.64 -17.92 9.96
CA SER A 190 -1.17 -16.74 10.70
C SER A 190 0.30 -16.85 11.06
N GLY A 191 1.07 -15.83 10.70
CA GLY A 191 2.52 -15.76 10.93
C GLY A 191 3.32 -16.38 9.79
N TYR A 192 4.53 -15.87 9.58
CA TYR A 192 5.35 -16.19 8.42
C TYR A 192 5.56 -17.70 8.20
N ASN A 193 5.90 -18.46 9.25
CA ASN A 193 6.16 -19.90 9.13
C ASN A 193 4.91 -20.67 8.65
N ALA A 194 3.76 -20.44 9.29
CA ALA A 194 2.50 -21.09 8.88
C ALA A 194 2.09 -20.73 7.45
N VAL A 195 2.31 -19.48 7.04
CA VAL A 195 2.08 -19.07 5.65
C VAL A 195 3.02 -19.79 4.70
N MET A 196 4.32 -19.90 5.02
CA MET A 196 5.28 -20.62 4.17
C MET A 196 4.97 -22.12 4.06
N ASP A 197 4.59 -22.75 5.16
CA ASP A 197 4.19 -24.17 5.18
C ASP A 197 2.96 -24.39 4.31
N SER A 198 1.98 -23.48 4.35
CA SER A 198 0.80 -23.54 3.48
C SER A 198 1.14 -23.45 1.99
N TRP A 199 2.10 -22.59 1.61
CA TRP A 199 2.56 -22.47 0.22
C TRP A 199 3.36 -23.69 -0.22
N ALA A 200 4.17 -24.27 0.68
CA ALA A 200 4.88 -25.52 0.42
C ALA A 200 3.90 -26.66 0.12
N LEU A 201 2.83 -26.78 0.91
CA LEU A 201 1.76 -27.74 0.66
C LEU A 201 1.07 -27.48 -0.68
N ALA A 202 0.68 -26.22 -0.96
CA ALA A 202 0.02 -25.83 -2.20
C ALA A 202 0.88 -26.12 -3.45
N PHE A 203 2.20 -25.92 -3.38
CA PHE A 203 3.12 -26.18 -4.49
C PHE A 203 3.46 -27.66 -4.70
N ASN A 204 3.34 -28.48 -3.65
CA ASN A 204 3.56 -29.92 -3.71
C ASN A 204 2.32 -30.70 -4.14
N TRP A 205 1.12 -30.12 -3.97
CA TRP A 205 -0.13 -30.73 -4.40
C TRP A 205 -0.12 -31.01 -5.91
N GLY A 206 -0.45 -32.25 -6.32
CA GLY A 206 -0.51 -32.68 -7.72
C GLY A 206 0.80 -33.21 -8.33
N GLN A 207 1.92 -33.29 -7.59
CA GLN A 207 3.14 -33.91 -8.12
C GLN A 207 3.07 -35.45 -8.21
N GLY A 208 2.23 -36.10 -7.38
CA GLY A 208 2.13 -37.57 -7.30
C GLY A 208 1.24 -38.26 -8.36
N ALA A 209 0.42 -37.51 -9.10
CA ALA A 209 -0.58 -38.07 -10.03
C ALA A 209 -0.36 -37.63 -11.50
N GLY A 210 0.90 -37.47 -11.92
CA GLY A 210 1.25 -37.12 -13.30
C GLY A 210 1.60 -35.65 -13.52
N GLY A 211 2.42 -35.07 -12.62
CA GLY A 211 3.07 -33.78 -12.84
C GLY A 211 2.09 -32.63 -13.00
N GLY A 212 1.48 -32.18 -11.90
CA GLY A 212 0.50 -31.09 -11.92
C GLY A 212 0.96 -29.95 -12.81
N GLN A 213 0.18 -29.60 -13.82
CA GLN A 213 0.50 -28.57 -14.79
C GLN A 213 0.66 -27.21 -14.10
N ALA A 214 1.63 -26.40 -14.53
CA ALA A 214 1.76 -25.03 -14.03
C ALA A 214 0.43 -24.30 -14.26
N VAL A 215 -0.15 -23.73 -13.20
CA VAL A 215 -1.40 -22.96 -13.29
C VAL A 215 -1.02 -21.52 -13.58
N SER A 216 -1.56 -20.97 -14.67
CA SER A 216 -1.47 -19.55 -14.95
C SER A 216 -2.77 -18.85 -14.58
N PHE A 217 -2.68 -17.56 -14.25
CA PHE A 217 -3.83 -16.77 -13.86
C PHE A 217 -3.96 -15.56 -14.78
N GLN A 218 -5.14 -15.37 -15.35
CA GLN A 218 -5.52 -14.10 -15.96
C GLN A 218 -6.13 -13.21 -14.88
N LEU A 219 -5.55 -12.03 -14.68
CA LEU A 219 -6.05 -11.05 -13.70
C LEU A 219 -6.93 -10.03 -14.40
N GLN A 220 -8.13 -9.80 -13.88
CA GLN A 220 -9.07 -8.79 -14.38
C GLN A 220 -9.51 -7.85 -13.27
N ASP A 221 -10.01 -6.67 -13.63
CA ASP A 221 -10.51 -5.65 -12.71
C ASP A 221 -9.49 -5.28 -11.61
N VAL A 222 -8.21 -5.16 -11.95
CA VAL A 222 -7.14 -4.87 -10.99
C VAL A 222 -7.25 -3.44 -10.46
N ARG A 223 -7.61 -3.29 -9.19
CA ARG A 223 -7.74 -2.00 -8.51
C ARG A 223 -6.73 -1.91 -7.38
N ALA A 224 -5.84 -0.93 -7.47
CA ALA A 224 -4.78 -0.71 -6.49
C ALA A 224 -5.01 0.57 -5.68
N ARG A 225 -4.77 0.51 -4.38
CA ARG A 225 -4.72 1.67 -3.48
C ARG A 225 -3.39 1.69 -2.77
N VAL A 226 -2.79 2.87 -2.69
CA VAL A 226 -1.55 3.09 -1.95
C VAL A 226 -1.83 4.13 -0.86
N LEU A 227 -1.37 3.84 0.34
CA LEU A 227 -1.44 4.75 1.48
C LEU A 227 -0.11 4.68 2.23
N SER A 228 0.74 5.69 2.02
CA SER A 228 2.09 5.74 2.62
C SER A 228 2.91 4.51 2.23
N ASP A 229 3.18 3.63 3.20
CA ASP A 229 3.96 2.42 3.18
C ASP A 229 3.08 1.16 3.11
N MET A 230 1.77 1.33 2.92
CA MET A 230 0.82 0.23 2.73
C MET A 230 0.16 0.34 1.37
N ALA A 231 -0.17 -0.79 0.77
CA ALA A 231 -0.95 -0.85 -0.45
C ALA A 231 -1.83 -2.08 -0.46
N TRP A 232 -3.00 -2.00 -1.10
CA TRP A 232 -3.84 -3.17 -1.33
C TRP A 232 -4.38 -3.20 -2.75
N LEU A 233 -4.56 -4.42 -3.25
CA LEU A 233 -5.11 -4.70 -4.55
C LEU A 233 -6.32 -5.61 -4.39
N THR A 234 -7.40 -5.26 -5.08
CA THR A 234 -8.59 -6.10 -5.24
C THR A 234 -8.77 -6.41 -6.72
N PHE A 235 -8.99 -7.67 -7.06
CA PHE A 235 -9.11 -8.10 -8.46
C PHE A 235 -9.83 -9.45 -8.56
N LYS A 236 -10.11 -9.86 -9.80
CA LYS A 236 -10.58 -11.20 -10.12
C LYS A 236 -9.43 -12.00 -10.74
N ALA A 237 -9.18 -13.20 -10.23
CA ALA A 237 -8.18 -14.11 -10.77
C ALA A 237 -8.88 -15.30 -11.46
N TYR A 238 -8.56 -15.51 -12.73
CA TYR A 238 -9.10 -16.61 -13.53
C TYR A 238 -7.97 -17.62 -13.77
N PRO A 239 -7.99 -18.80 -13.11
CA PRO A 239 -7.04 -19.85 -13.41
C PRO A 239 -7.27 -20.38 -14.84
N ASP A 240 -6.22 -20.85 -15.50
CA ASP A 240 -6.28 -21.51 -16.81
C ASP A 240 -6.77 -22.96 -16.76
N VAL A 241 -7.11 -23.44 -15.57
CA VAL A 241 -7.78 -24.72 -15.32
C VAL A 241 -9.25 -24.49 -14.99
N ASP A 242 -10.12 -25.47 -15.24
CA ASP A 242 -11.56 -25.42 -14.97
C ASP A 242 -11.88 -25.44 -13.45
N ALA A 243 -11.48 -24.39 -12.73
CA ALA A 243 -11.65 -24.22 -11.28
C ALA A 243 -12.51 -23.01 -10.89
N GLY A 244 -13.04 -22.27 -11.88
CA GLY A 244 -13.80 -21.04 -11.66
C GLY A 244 -12.94 -19.85 -11.20
N PRO A 245 -13.46 -18.61 -11.24
CA PRO A 245 -12.69 -17.44 -10.85
C PRO A 245 -12.69 -17.21 -9.34
N PHE A 246 -11.70 -16.43 -8.87
CA PHE A 246 -11.55 -16.03 -7.47
C PHE A 246 -11.64 -14.51 -7.32
N HIS A 247 -12.25 -14.05 -6.24
CA HIS A 247 -12.01 -12.71 -5.71
C HIS A 247 -10.75 -12.73 -4.86
N VAL A 248 -9.84 -11.80 -5.12
CA VAL A 248 -8.57 -11.73 -4.41
C VAL A 248 -8.35 -10.35 -3.82
N THR A 249 -7.89 -10.33 -2.57
CA THR A 249 -7.34 -9.14 -1.90
C THR A 249 -5.89 -9.43 -1.49
N ASN A 250 -4.95 -8.67 -2.07
CA ASN A 250 -3.55 -8.71 -1.69
C ASN A 250 -3.16 -7.41 -1.00
N VAL A 251 -2.48 -7.50 0.14
CA VAL A 251 -1.97 -6.32 0.87
C VAL A 251 -0.46 -6.41 0.96
N TYR A 252 0.17 -5.26 0.72
CA TYR A 252 1.60 -5.09 0.66
C TYR A 252 2.05 -4.00 1.63
N GLU A 253 3.24 -4.20 2.18
CA GLU A 253 3.92 -3.24 3.03
C GLU A 253 5.29 -2.88 2.43
N PHE A 254 5.63 -1.60 2.41
CA PHE A 254 6.87 -1.09 1.88
C PHE A 254 7.94 -0.97 2.98
N GLN A 255 8.97 -1.80 2.89
CA GLN A 255 10.12 -1.76 3.80
C GLN A 255 11.42 -1.69 3.01
N ASN A 256 12.32 -0.81 3.44
CA ASN A 256 13.70 -0.74 2.93
C ASN A 256 13.84 -0.71 1.39
N GLY A 257 12.92 -0.02 0.70
CA GLY A 257 12.96 0.12 -0.75
C GLY A 257 12.20 -0.96 -1.52
N ARG A 258 11.51 -1.90 -0.84
CA ARG A 258 10.80 -3.01 -1.47
C ARG A 258 9.41 -3.21 -0.87
N TRP A 259 8.46 -3.63 -1.70
CA TRP A 259 7.14 -4.08 -1.28
C TRP A 259 7.18 -5.57 -0.91
N TYR A 260 6.63 -5.90 0.25
CA TYR A 260 6.47 -7.26 0.74
C TYR A 260 4.99 -7.58 0.89
N MET A 261 4.60 -8.82 0.62
CA MET A 261 3.24 -9.27 0.91
C MET A 261 3.05 -9.48 2.41
N VAL A 262 1.97 -8.93 2.95
CA VAL A 262 1.57 -9.09 4.36
C VAL A 262 0.22 -9.76 4.51
N HIS A 263 -0.63 -9.69 3.46
CA HIS A 263 -1.88 -10.40 3.41
C HIS A 263 -2.19 -10.91 2.00
N HIS A 264 -2.66 -12.15 1.92
CA HIS A 264 -3.30 -12.72 0.74
C HIS A 264 -4.62 -13.33 1.17
N HIS A 265 -5.70 -13.01 0.47
CA HIS A 265 -6.98 -13.68 0.64
C HIS A 265 -7.57 -13.93 -0.74
N SER A 266 -7.82 -15.20 -1.04
CA SER A 266 -8.51 -15.66 -2.22
C SER A 266 -9.79 -16.40 -1.84
N SER A 267 -10.93 -16.01 -2.42
CA SER A 267 -12.22 -16.67 -2.21
C SER A 267 -12.86 -17.03 -3.55
N PRO A 268 -13.43 -18.23 -3.71
CA PRO A 268 -14.08 -18.63 -4.96
C PRO A 268 -15.30 -17.75 -5.24
N ILE A 269 -15.54 -17.46 -6.53
CA ILE A 269 -16.76 -16.80 -6.99
C ILE A 269 -17.76 -17.89 -7.35
N LEU A 270 -18.86 -17.97 -6.59
CA LEU A 270 -19.95 -18.87 -6.92
C LEU A 270 -20.66 -18.35 -8.17
N MET A 271 -20.55 -19.10 -9.27
CA MET A 271 -21.34 -18.88 -10.48
C MET A 271 -22.64 -19.67 -10.32
N ASP A 272 -23.78 -19.00 -10.18
CA ASP A 272 -25.10 -19.64 -10.09
C ASP A 272 -25.34 -20.47 -11.38
N GLY A 273 -25.30 -21.81 -11.26
CA GLY A 273 -25.66 -22.71 -12.36
C GLY A 273 -24.87 -24.02 -12.50
N ALA A 274 -23.79 -24.25 -11.76
CA ALA A 274 -23.07 -25.53 -11.77
C ALA A 274 -23.30 -26.29 -10.46
N PRO A 275 -23.74 -27.57 -10.48
CA PRO A 275 -23.84 -28.37 -9.26
C PRO A 275 -22.45 -28.55 -8.64
N ASN A 276 -22.38 -28.32 -7.32
CA ASN A 276 -21.19 -28.48 -6.48
C ASN A 276 -20.34 -29.72 -6.82
N GLN A 277 -19.27 -29.51 -7.59
CA GLN A 277 -17.98 -30.17 -7.46
C GLN A 277 -17.01 -28.99 -7.50
N PHE A 278 -16.24 -28.68 -6.47
CA PHE A 278 -15.17 -29.50 -5.94
C PHE A 278 -14.82 -29.07 -4.51
N ASN A 279 -14.73 -30.04 -3.59
CA ASN A 279 -13.87 -29.92 -2.43
C ASN A 279 -12.43 -29.95 -2.95
N PHE A 280 -11.81 -28.77 -3.13
CA PHE A 280 -10.40 -28.70 -3.51
C PHE A 280 -9.43 -28.73 -2.34
N LEU A 281 -9.89 -28.80 -1.08
CA LEU A 281 -9.02 -28.91 0.09
C LEU A 281 -9.53 -29.98 1.07
N GLY A 282 -8.77 -31.06 1.12
CA GLY A 282 -8.66 -32.00 2.22
C GLY A 282 -7.18 -32.31 2.43
#